data_AF-A0A6D2KIJ5-F1
#
_entry.id   AF-A0A6D2KIJ5-F1
#
_cell.length_a   1.000
_cell.length_b   1.000
_cell.length_c   1.000
_cell.angle_alpha   90.00
_cell.angle_beta   90.00
_cell.angle_gamma   90.00
#
_symmetry.space_group_name_H-M   'P 1'
#
loop_
_entity.id
_entity.type
_entity.pdbx_description
1 polymer ?
#
loop_
_entity_poly.entity_id
_entity_poly.type
_entity_poly.pdbx_seq_one_letter_code
_entity_poly.pdbx_strand_id
1 'polypeptide(L)'
;MARHFSYAEKGKGIAISASVSPRLRIRAPAMDNTDLIEKNGLTLIGRLTNPQEQRMRSMLPYFSNKWELRGNAIGSDLGNGSFQFRFDYDEI
;
A
#
# COMPACT_ATOMS: atom_id res chain seq x y z
N MET A 1 55.94 -32.44 -20.52
CA MET A 1 54.79 -32.75 -19.63
C MET A 1 54.10 -31.44 -19.29
N ALA A 2 52.84 -31.23 -19.68
CA ALA A 2 52.14 -29.96 -19.47
C ALA A 2 51.57 -29.89 -18.05
N ARG A 3 51.94 -28.84 -17.30
CA ARG A 3 51.49 -28.61 -15.91
C ARG A 3 50.00 -28.24 -15.93
N HIS A 4 49.20 -28.97 -15.16
CA HIS A 4 47.77 -28.70 -15.01
C HIS A 4 47.58 -27.60 -13.94
N PHE A 5 47.08 -26.43 -14.35
CA PHE A 5 46.82 -25.33 -13.42
C PHE A 5 45.67 -25.65 -12.47
N SER A 6 45.86 -25.34 -11.18
CA SER A 6 44.84 -25.47 -10.14
C SER A 6 43.69 -24.49 -10.36
N TYR A 7 42.55 -24.78 -9.72
CA TYR A 7 41.32 -24.00 -9.87
C TYR A 7 41.50 -22.52 -9.46
N ALA A 8 42.29 -22.25 -8.43
CA ALA A 8 42.63 -20.91 -7.98
C ALA A 8 43.54 -20.16 -8.97
N GLU A 9 44.52 -20.84 -9.58
CA GLU A 9 45.41 -20.26 -10.60
C GLU A 9 44.65 -19.86 -11.87
N LYS A 10 43.49 -20.49 -12.14
CA LYS A 10 42.60 -20.14 -13.26
C LYS A 10 41.72 -18.91 -12.98
N GLY A 11 41.90 -18.22 -11.84
CA GLY A 11 41.14 -17.01 -11.49
C GLY A 11 39.68 -17.27 -11.10
N LYS A 12 39.28 -18.53 -10.89
CA LYS A 12 37.95 -18.90 -10.41
C LYS A 12 37.92 -18.82 -8.89
N GLY A 13 38.06 -17.61 -8.36
CA GLY A 13 37.85 -17.38 -6.93
C GLY A 13 36.43 -17.80 -6.54
N ILE A 14 36.27 -18.53 -5.43
CA ILE A 14 34.96 -18.73 -4.81
C ILE A 14 34.50 -17.34 -4.39
N ALA A 15 33.36 -16.88 -4.94
CA ALA A 15 32.73 -15.66 -4.47
C ALA A 15 32.37 -15.87 -3.00
N ILE A 16 33.23 -15.41 -2.10
CA ILE A 16 32.90 -15.27 -0.68
C ILE A 16 31.76 -14.27 -0.69
N SER A 17 30.55 -14.79 -0.56
CA SER A 17 29.30 -14.04 -0.67
C SER A 17 29.46 -12.77 0.16
N ALA A 18 29.45 -11.62 -0.51
CA ALA A 18 29.50 -10.33 0.16
C ALA A 18 28.48 -10.37 1.29
N SER A 19 28.95 -10.24 2.53
CA SER A 19 28.12 -10.30 3.71
C SER A 19 27.03 -9.25 3.55
N VAL A 20 25.80 -9.69 3.24
CA VAL A 20 24.65 -8.81 3.14
C VAL A 20 24.52 -8.17 4.52
N SER A 21 24.77 -6.87 4.62
CA SER A 21 24.67 -6.14 5.88
C SER A 21 23.35 -6.49 6.57
N PRO A 22 23.37 -6.83 7.87
CA PRO A 22 22.16 -7.26 8.56
C PRO A 22 21.09 -6.19 8.43
N ARG A 23 19.94 -6.56 7.87
CA ARG A 23 18.79 -5.65 7.72
C ARG A 23 18.33 -5.26 9.12
N LEU A 24 18.60 -4.01 9.52
CA LEU A 24 18.10 -3.44 10.77
C LEU A 24 16.56 -3.35 10.67
N ARG A 25 15.85 -4.15 11.45
CA ARG A 25 14.38 -4.15 11.52
C ARG A 25 13.97 -3.46 12.82
N ILE A 26 13.40 -2.28 12.73
CA ILE A 26 12.79 -1.60 13.87
C ILE A 26 11.39 -2.19 14.05
N ARG A 27 11.11 -2.75 15.23
CA ARG A 27 9.76 -3.23 15.56
C ARG A 27 8.94 -2.04 16.06
N ALA A 28 7.79 -1.81 15.44
CA ALA A 28 6.85 -0.83 15.95
C ALA A 28 6.37 -1.24 17.35
N PRO A 29 6.14 -0.27 18.26
CA PRO A 29 5.54 -0.55 19.56
C PRO A 29 4.14 -1.15 19.39
N ALA A 30 3.71 -1.95 20.36
CA ALA A 30 2.33 -2.42 20.42
C ALA A 30 1.43 -1.22 20.72
N MET A 31 0.52 -0.92 19.81
CA MET A 31 -0.49 0.13 19.95
C MET A 31 -1.86 -0.52 19.98
N ASP A 32 -2.71 -0.10 20.92
CA ASP A 32 -4.12 -0.45 20.89
C ASP A 32 -4.80 0.33 19.76
N ASN A 33 -5.31 -0.39 18.76
CA ASN A 33 -5.98 0.18 17.59
C ASN A 33 -7.49 -0.01 17.63
N THR A 34 -8.06 -0.47 18.74
CA THR A 34 -9.49 -0.86 18.83
C THR A 34 -10.38 0.32 18.45
N ASP A 35 -10.15 1.49 19.02
CA ASP A 35 -10.88 2.73 18.71
C ASP A 35 -10.72 3.17 17.24
N LEU A 36 -9.53 2.98 16.65
CA LEU A 36 -9.30 3.31 15.24
C LEU A 36 -10.03 2.34 14.32
N ILE A 37 -10.10 1.06 14.67
CA ILE A 37 -10.82 0.04 13.91
C ILE A 37 -12.31 0.35 13.93
N GLU A 38 -12.87 0.65 15.10
CA GLU A 38 -14.29 1.03 15.25
C GLU A 38 -14.62 2.28 14.43
N LYS A 39 -13.80 3.34 14.53
CA LYS A 39 -13.99 4.59 13.75
C LYS A 39 -13.91 4.40 12.25
N ASN A 40 -13.14 3.43 11.77
CA ASN A 40 -12.99 3.15 10.35
C ASN A 40 -13.95 2.03 9.86
N GLY A 41 -14.81 1.49 10.72
CA GLY A 41 -15.75 0.42 10.35
C GLY A 41 -16.68 0.82 9.20
N LEU A 42 -17.08 2.09 9.14
CA LEU A 42 -17.95 2.65 8.10
C LEU A 42 -17.18 3.46 7.06
N THR A 43 -15.96 3.03 6.73
CA THR A 43 -15.12 3.70 5.75
C THR A 43 -14.89 2.83 4.53
N LEU A 44 -15.23 3.35 3.34
CA LEU A 44 -14.90 2.75 2.06
C LEU A 44 -13.70 3.46 1.45
N ILE A 45 -12.64 2.71 1.14
CA ILE A 45 -11.48 3.21 0.40
C ILE A 45 -11.52 2.61 -1.00
N GLY A 46 -11.39 3.49 -2.00
CA GLY A 46 -11.41 3.11 -3.40
C GLY A 46 -10.30 3.78 -4.19
N ARG A 47 -10.16 3.36 -5.45
CA ARG A 47 -9.23 3.97 -6.40
C ARG A 47 -9.94 4.25 -7.71
N LEU A 48 -9.58 5.35 -8.35
CA LEU A 48 -10.03 5.66 -9.71
C LEU A 48 -9.37 4.72 -10.71
N THR A 49 -10.17 4.19 -11.62
CA THR A 49 -9.69 3.27 -12.66
C THR A 49 -8.85 3.98 -13.71
N ASN A 50 -9.21 5.22 -14.05
CA ASN A 50 -8.48 6.02 -15.03
C ASN A 50 -8.21 7.45 -14.52
N PRO A 51 -7.17 7.66 -13.69
CA PRO A 51 -6.89 8.95 -13.06
C PRO A 51 -6.41 10.04 -14.05
N GLN A 52 -6.08 9.70 -15.30
CA GLN A 52 -5.72 10.70 -16.33
C GLN A 52 -6.96 11.48 -16.80
N GLU A 53 -8.07 10.76 -17.02
CA GLU A 53 -9.32 11.34 -17.50
C GLU A 53 -10.29 11.68 -16.34
N GLN A 54 -10.26 10.91 -15.26
CA GLN A 54 -11.17 11.05 -14.12
C GLN A 54 -10.55 11.96 -13.06
N ARG A 55 -11.03 13.21 -12.98
CA ARG A 55 -10.62 14.14 -11.93
C ARG A 55 -11.30 13.82 -10.61
N MET A 56 -10.51 13.64 -9.54
CA MET A 56 -11.03 13.27 -8.21
C MET A 56 -12.12 14.20 -7.69
N ARG A 57 -11.93 15.52 -7.83
CA ARG A 57 -12.90 16.54 -7.40
C ARG A 57 -14.27 16.39 -8.06
N SER A 58 -14.32 15.88 -9.29
CA SER A 58 -15.56 15.64 -10.03
C SER A 58 -16.16 14.27 -9.71
N MET A 59 -15.31 13.27 -9.46
CA MET A 59 -15.74 11.91 -9.17
C MET A 59 -16.35 11.74 -7.78
N LEU A 60 -15.83 12.45 -6.77
CA LEU A 60 -16.36 12.38 -5.40
C LEU A 60 -17.87 12.67 -5.33
N PRO A 61 -18.38 13.83 -5.78
CA PRO A 61 -19.82 14.09 -5.76
C PRO A 61 -20.59 13.17 -6.72
N TYR A 62 -19.98 12.73 -7.83
CA TYR A 62 -20.61 11.78 -8.75
C TYR A 62 -20.92 10.44 -8.07
N PHE A 63 -19.98 9.89 -7.28
CA PHE A 63 -20.21 8.65 -6.54
C PHE A 63 -21.29 8.82 -5.49
N SER A 64 -21.21 9.87 -4.66
CA SER A 64 -22.22 10.16 -3.64
C SER A 64 -23.63 10.31 -4.20
N ASN A 65 -23.77 10.93 -5.38
CA ASN A 65 -25.09 11.10 -6.02
C ASN A 65 -25.63 9.82 -6.65
N LYS A 66 -24.75 8.91 -7.07
CA LYS A 66 -25.13 7.67 -7.75
C LYS A 66 -25.45 6.54 -6.78
N TRP A 67 -24.79 6.54 -5.63
CA TRP A 67 -25.16 5.67 -4.52
C TRP A 67 -26.40 6.29 -3.89
N GLU A 68 -27.54 5.62 -4.00
CA GLU A 68 -28.81 6.05 -3.39
C GLU A 68 -28.72 5.87 -1.85
N LEU A 69 -27.87 6.65 -1.20
CA LEU A 69 -27.55 6.51 0.21
C LEU A 69 -28.71 7.00 1.07
N ARG A 70 -29.08 6.22 2.09
CA ARG A 70 -30.06 6.62 3.12
C ARG A 70 -29.51 7.68 4.10
N GLY A 71 -28.19 7.86 4.15
CA GLY A 71 -27.50 8.80 5.02
C GLY A 71 -26.46 9.63 4.27
N ASN A 72 -25.67 10.39 5.03
CA ASN A 72 -24.59 11.20 4.46
C ASN A 72 -23.32 10.37 4.25
N ALA A 73 -22.56 10.75 3.22
CA ALA A 73 -21.22 10.25 2.99
C ALA A 73 -20.26 11.41 2.75
N ILE A 74 -19.19 11.46 3.54
CA ILE A 74 -18.14 12.47 3.39
C ILE A 74 -17.01 11.85 2.58
N GLY A 75 -16.82 12.36 1.37
CA GLY A 75 -15.72 12.00 0.48
C GLY A 75 -14.44 12.79 0.78
N SER A 76 -13.29 12.14 0.70
CA SER A 76 -11.96 12.76 0.85
C SER A 76 -10.98 12.18 -0.15
N ASP A 77 -10.11 13.03 -0.69
CA ASP A 77 -9.03 12.64 -1.59
C ASP A 77 -7.80 12.21 -0.78
N LEU A 78 -7.36 10.95 -0.96
CA LEU A 78 -6.16 10.41 -0.31
C LEU A 78 -4.90 10.61 -1.17
N GLY A 79 -5.04 11.17 -2.38
CA GLY A 79 -3.98 11.30 -3.35
C GLY A 79 -3.70 9.99 -4.10
N ASN A 80 -2.81 10.07 -5.09
CA ASN A 80 -2.42 8.93 -5.94
C ASN A 80 -3.63 8.17 -6.54
N GLY A 81 -4.64 8.94 -6.96
CA GLY A 81 -5.89 8.42 -7.54
C GLY A 81 -6.79 7.67 -6.56
N SER A 82 -6.53 7.75 -5.25
CA SER A 82 -7.28 7.02 -4.22
C SER A 82 -8.20 7.97 -3.46
N PHE A 83 -9.36 7.46 -3.04
CA PHE A 83 -10.35 8.22 -2.30
C PHE A 83 -10.86 7.43 -1.11
N GLN A 84 -11.42 8.16 -0.15
CA GLN A 84 -12.07 7.64 1.02
C GLN A 84 -13.49 8.20 1.11
N PHE A 85 -14.46 7.35 1.38
CA PHE A 85 -15.79 7.74 1.83
C PHE A 85 -16.01 7.27 3.25
N ARG A 86 -16.51 8.16 4.10
CA ARG A 86 -16.93 7.81 5.45
C ARG A 86 -18.44 7.99 5.55
N PHE A 87 -19.13 6.94 5.95
CA PHE A 87 -20.58 6.88 6.04
C PHE A 87 -21.03 7.11 7.48
N ASP A 88 -22.12 7.84 7.65
CA ASP A 88 -22.74 8.09 8.98
C ASP A 88 -23.74 7.01 9.38
N TYR A 89 -24.20 6.21 8.42
CA TYR A 89 -25.23 5.21 8.62
C TYR A 89 -24.79 3.84 8.08
N ASP A 90 -25.09 2.81 8.86
CA ASP A 90 -24.90 1.41 8.51
C ASP A 90 -26.27 0.74 8.53
N GLU A 91 -26.63 0.02 7.47
CA GLU A 91 -27.83 -0.83 7.47
C GLU A 91 -27.49 -2.16 8.14
N ILE A 92 -27.55 -2.18 9.48
CA ILE A 92 -27.64 -3.42 10.28
C ILE A 92 -29.05 -3.52 10.86
#